data_AF-A0A9D8MWD0-F1
#
_entry.id   AF-A0A9D8MWD0-F1
#
_cell.length_a   1.000
_cell.length_b   1.000
_cell.length_c   1.000
_cell.angle_alpha   90.00
_cell.angle_beta   90.00
_cell.angle_gamma   90.00
#
_symmetry.space_group_name_H-M   'P 1'
#
loop_
_entity.id
_entity.type
_entity.pdbx_description
1 polymer ?
#
loop_
_entity_poly.entity_id
_entity_poly.type
_entity_poly.pdbx_seq_one_letter_code
_entity_poly.pdbx_strand_id
1 'polypeptide(L)'
;MVSLRPDMKNCRLIFMPLLCALMVLTACTEYSNVLKSNDYEYKYEAAKALYAEGHYRQASELFSLLLAPLKGTSYGEESLYMVGESNLKAKDYESAVLFFKKYYQTYPKGQYNELARFNSGYSLYKQTPDLRLDQSSTMEAIKEFQ
;
A
#
# COMPACT_ATOMS: atom_id res chain seq x y z
N MET A 1 -52.95 5.23 -33.91
CA MET A 1 -51.46 5.23 -33.93
C MET A 1 -50.98 6.09 -32.78
N VAL A 2 -50.58 5.48 -31.66
CA VAL A 2 -49.94 6.19 -30.55
C VAL A 2 -48.45 5.89 -30.63
N SER A 3 -47.67 6.84 -31.15
CA SER A 3 -46.22 6.73 -31.17
C SER A 3 -45.69 6.96 -29.75
N LEU A 4 -45.32 5.90 -29.04
CA LEU A 4 -44.47 6.02 -27.86
C LEU A 4 -43.08 6.49 -28.33
N ARG A 5 -42.79 7.79 -28.19
CA ARG A 5 -41.41 8.25 -28.22
C ARG A 5 -40.79 7.92 -26.86
N PRO A 6 -39.78 7.04 -26.79
CA PRO A 6 -39.07 6.82 -25.54
C PRO A 6 -38.36 8.13 -25.17
N ASP A 7 -38.62 8.63 -23.97
CA ASP A 7 -38.03 9.86 -23.47
C ASP A 7 -36.51 9.67 -23.31
N MET A 8 -35.72 10.23 -24.23
CA MET A 8 -34.26 10.05 -24.37
C MET A 8 -33.47 10.44 -23.11
N LYS A 9 -34.07 11.17 -22.17
CA LYS A 9 -33.43 11.61 -20.93
C LYS A 9 -33.29 10.46 -19.91
N ASN A 10 -34.26 9.55 -19.85
CA ASN A 10 -34.27 8.42 -18.92
C ASN A 10 -33.33 7.30 -19.39
N CYS A 11 -33.14 7.17 -20.71
CA CYS A 11 -32.20 6.22 -21.29
C CYS A 11 -30.75 6.60 -20.96
N ARG A 12 -30.39 7.90 -21.01
CA ARG A 12 -29.07 8.41 -20.56
C ARG A 12 -28.82 8.21 -19.06
N LEU A 13 -29.85 8.36 -18.22
CA LEU A 13 -29.74 8.24 -16.76
C LEU A 13 -29.48 6.79 -16.29
N ILE A 14 -29.94 5.79 -17.05
CA ILE A 14 -29.77 4.36 -16.74
C ILE A 14 -28.53 3.79 -17.44
N PHE A 15 -28.20 4.24 -18.65
CA PHE A 15 -27.02 3.74 -19.38
C PHE A 15 -25.69 4.16 -18.74
N MET A 16 -25.61 5.34 -18.11
CA MET A 16 -24.38 5.84 -17.48
C MET A 16 -23.94 5.02 -16.25
N PRO A 17 -24.79 4.70 -15.27
CA PRO A 17 -24.40 3.83 -14.15
C PRO A 17 -24.15 2.38 -14.59
N LEU A 18 -24.86 1.89 -15.62
CA LEU A 18 -24.65 0.54 -16.18
C LEU A 18 -23.26 0.41 -16.85
N LEU A 19 -22.81 1.45 -17.56
CA LEU A 19 -21.48 1.50 -18.19
C LEU A 19 -20.35 1.63 -17.15
N CYS A 20 -20.54 2.44 -16.10
CA CYS A 20 -19.60 2.52 -14.98
C CYS A 20 -19.50 1.19 -14.21
N ALA A 21 -20.62 0.49 -14.02
CA ALA A 21 -20.62 -0.83 -13.37
C ALA A 21 -19.85 -1.88 -14.19
N LEU A 22 -19.89 -1.80 -15.52
CA LEU A 22 -19.14 -2.72 -16.41
C LEU A 22 -17.62 -2.53 -16.29
N MET A 23 -17.14 -1.30 -16.08
CA MET A 23 -15.70 -1.00 -15.94
C MET A 23 -15.12 -1.45 -14.60
N VAL A 24 -15.92 -1.49 -13.52
CA VAL A 24 -15.44 -1.98 -12.21
C VAL A 24 -15.26 -3.51 -12.22
N LEU A 25 -16.03 -4.23 -13.04
CA LEU A 25 -15.97 -5.70 -13.10
C LEU A 25 -14.67 -6.23 -13.72
N THR A 26 -14.07 -5.52 -14.68
CA THR A 26 -12.85 -5.99 -15.37
C THR A 26 -11.62 -5.96 -14.46
N ALA A 27 -11.48 -4.93 -13.63
CA ALA A 27 -10.32 -4.79 -12.72
C ALA A 27 -10.23 -5.94 -11.69
N CYS A 28 -11.36 -6.39 -11.15
CA CYS A 28 -11.39 -7.51 -10.21
C CYS A 28 -10.97 -8.84 -10.85
N THR A 29 -11.27 -9.04 -12.14
CA THR A 29 -10.92 -10.30 -12.84
C THR A 29 -9.42 -10.43 -13.05
N GLU A 30 -8.74 -9.33 -13.38
CA GLU A 30 -7.30 -9.32 -13.62
C GLU A 30 -6.51 -9.56 -12.33
N TYR A 31 -6.87 -8.88 -11.24
CA TYR A 31 -6.24 -9.10 -9.92
C TYR A 31 -6.37 -10.56 -9.45
N SER A 32 -7.55 -11.17 -9.65
CA SER A 32 -7.77 -12.59 -9.31
C SER A 32 -6.87 -13.53 -10.12
N ASN A 33 -6.62 -13.20 -11.39
CA ASN A 33 -5.74 -13.99 -12.25
C ASN A 33 -4.28 -13.86 -11.80
N VAL A 34 -3.81 -12.66 -11.45
CA VAL A 34 -2.47 -12.44 -10.90
C VAL A 34 -2.27 -13.23 -9.60
N LEU A 35 -3.26 -13.24 -8.71
CA LEU A 35 -3.22 -13.99 -7.46
C LEU A 35 -3.03 -15.51 -7.66
N LYS A 36 -3.63 -16.08 -8.70
CA LYS A 36 -3.58 -17.53 -8.98
C LYS A 36 -2.39 -17.95 -9.86
N SER A 37 -1.72 -17.01 -10.51
CA SER A 37 -0.55 -17.31 -11.34
C SER A 37 0.59 -17.93 -10.50
N ASN A 38 1.41 -18.78 -11.12
CA ASN A 38 2.68 -19.26 -10.54
C ASN A 38 3.90 -18.53 -11.12
N ASP A 39 3.67 -17.57 -12.01
CA ASP A 39 4.70 -16.70 -12.55
C ASP A 39 5.01 -15.58 -11.54
N TYR A 40 6.17 -15.69 -10.88
CA TYR A 40 6.59 -14.75 -9.85
C TYR A 40 7.05 -13.40 -10.41
N GLU A 41 7.58 -13.37 -11.64
CA GLU A 41 7.98 -12.13 -12.30
C GLU A 41 6.75 -11.33 -12.69
N TYR A 42 5.75 -12.00 -13.28
CA TYR A 42 4.45 -11.39 -13.57
C TYR A 42 3.77 -10.82 -12.32
N LYS A 43 3.77 -11.56 -11.20
CA LYS A 43 3.24 -11.06 -9.92
C LYS A 43 4.01 -9.84 -9.40
N TYR A 44 5.33 -9.85 -9.52
CA TYR A 44 6.19 -8.77 -9.05
C TYR A 44 5.93 -7.48 -9.84
N GLU A 45 5.84 -7.57 -11.17
CA GLU A 45 5.51 -6.43 -12.01
C GLU A 45 4.09 -5.91 -11.74
N ALA A 46 3.12 -6.81 -11.58
CA ALA A 46 1.76 -6.43 -11.19
C ALA A 46 1.71 -5.74 -9.82
N ALA A 47 2.50 -6.20 -8.84
CA ALA A 47 2.61 -5.57 -7.53
C ALA A 47 3.19 -4.15 -7.61
N LYS A 48 4.22 -3.93 -8.45
CA LYS A 48 4.76 -2.60 -8.72
C LYS A 48 3.76 -1.68 -9.41
N ALA A 49 2.99 -2.19 -10.37
CA ALA A 49 1.94 -1.42 -11.04
C ALA A 49 0.88 -0.96 -10.02
N LEU A 50 0.36 -1.88 -9.19
CA LEU A 50 -0.58 -1.54 -8.11
C LEU A 50 0.00 -0.51 -7.14
N TYR A 51 1.28 -0.63 -6.79
CA TYR A 51 1.94 0.36 -5.94
C TYR A 51 1.97 1.74 -6.60
N ALA A 52 2.35 1.82 -7.87
CA ALA A 52 2.41 3.06 -8.63
C ALA A 52 1.03 3.73 -8.80
N GLU A 53 -0.03 2.92 -8.93
CA GLU A 53 -1.43 3.37 -9.01
C GLU A 53 -2.02 3.78 -7.65
N GLY A 54 -1.32 3.53 -6.55
CA GLY A 54 -1.77 3.86 -5.19
C GLY A 54 -2.60 2.76 -4.52
N HIS A 55 -2.72 1.59 -5.14
CA HIS A 55 -3.38 0.39 -4.60
C HIS A 55 -2.49 -0.35 -3.59
N TYR A 56 -2.05 0.37 -2.56
CA TYR A 56 -0.99 -0.07 -1.65
C TYR A 56 -1.30 -1.35 -0.87
N ARG A 57 -2.55 -1.58 -0.46
CA ARG A 57 -2.90 -2.84 0.24
C ARG A 57 -2.75 -4.06 -0.65
N GLN A 58 -3.24 -3.98 -1.88
CA GLN A 58 -3.13 -5.06 -2.88
C GLN A 58 -1.68 -5.27 -3.31
N ALA A 59 -0.90 -4.18 -3.46
CA ALA A 59 0.53 -4.27 -3.71
C ALA A 59 1.25 -5.03 -2.58
N SER A 60 0.98 -4.69 -1.31
CA SER A 60 1.53 -5.38 -0.14
C SER A 60 1.19 -6.87 -0.12
N GLU A 61 -0.05 -7.24 -0.45
CA GLU A 61 -0.47 -8.63 -0.55
C GLU A 61 0.33 -9.41 -1.60
N LEU A 62 0.45 -8.86 -2.83
CA LEU A 62 1.20 -9.52 -3.89
C LEU A 62 2.70 -9.63 -3.56
N PHE A 63 3.33 -8.56 -3.08
CA PHE A 63 4.74 -8.62 -2.65
C PHE A 63 4.96 -9.63 -1.52
N SER A 64 4.00 -9.78 -0.61
CA SER A 64 4.08 -10.76 0.49
C SER A 64 4.13 -12.21 -0.01
N LEU A 65 3.42 -12.51 -1.10
CA LEU A 65 3.44 -13.84 -1.74
C LEU A 65 4.81 -14.18 -2.36
N LEU A 66 5.63 -13.17 -2.64
CA LEU A 66 6.95 -13.34 -3.25
C LEU A 66 8.07 -13.59 -2.24
N LEU A 67 7.84 -13.29 -0.95
CA LEU A 67 8.90 -13.33 0.08
C LEU A 67 9.49 -14.71 0.32
N ALA A 68 8.66 -15.75 0.24
CA ALA A 68 9.11 -17.13 0.39
C ALA A 68 9.78 -17.66 -0.89
N PRO A 69 9.14 -17.61 -2.07
CA PRO A 69 9.73 -18.19 -3.28
C PRO A 69 10.97 -17.44 -3.79
N LEU A 70 11.07 -16.11 -3.57
CA LEU A 70 12.19 -15.30 -4.07
C LEU A 70 13.24 -14.99 -3.00
N LYS A 71 13.18 -15.62 -1.83
CA LYS A 71 14.09 -15.35 -0.70
C LYS A 71 15.56 -15.44 -1.11
N GLY A 72 16.36 -14.42 -0.78
CA GLY A 72 17.79 -14.38 -1.07
C GLY A 72 18.15 -13.91 -2.48
N THR A 73 17.16 -13.57 -3.31
CA THR A 73 17.36 -12.88 -4.60
C THR A 73 17.17 -11.38 -4.44
N SER A 74 17.59 -10.58 -5.43
CA SER A 74 17.32 -9.15 -5.48
C SER A 74 15.83 -8.83 -5.45
N TYR A 75 15.02 -9.59 -6.19
CA TYR A 75 13.56 -9.45 -6.19
C TYR A 75 12.93 -9.75 -4.83
N GLY A 76 13.43 -10.75 -4.10
CA GLY A 76 12.95 -11.06 -2.76
C GLY A 76 13.36 -10.03 -1.71
N GLU A 77 14.55 -9.45 -1.84
CA GLU A 77 15.01 -8.33 -1.02
C GLU A 77 14.12 -7.11 -1.23
N GLU A 78 13.96 -6.67 -2.49
CA GLU A 78 13.13 -5.52 -2.82
C GLU A 78 11.66 -5.76 -2.46
N SER A 79 11.11 -6.94 -2.74
CA SER A 79 9.74 -7.29 -2.35
C SER A 79 9.53 -7.12 -0.84
N LEU A 80 10.49 -7.55 -0.01
CA LEU A 80 10.38 -7.38 1.45
C LEU A 80 10.34 -5.90 1.85
N TYR A 81 11.17 -5.07 1.23
CA TYR A 81 11.15 -3.64 1.46
C TYR A 81 9.82 -3.02 0.98
N MET A 82 9.35 -3.40 -0.20
CA MET A 82 8.11 -2.92 -0.81
C MET A 82 6.86 -3.31 -0.02
N VAL A 83 6.84 -4.45 0.69
CA VAL A 83 5.76 -4.75 1.65
C VAL A 83 5.72 -3.67 2.74
N GLY A 84 6.85 -3.33 3.35
CA GLY A 84 6.92 -2.28 4.37
C GLY A 84 6.49 -0.92 3.84
N GLU A 85 6.99 -0.54 2.66
CA GLU A 85 6.66 0.74 2.02
C GLU A 85 5.20 0.84 1.63
N SER A 86 4.63 -0.23 1.07
CA SER A 86 3.20 -0.30 0.74
C SER A 86 2.33 -0.14 1.98
N ASN A 87 2.65 -0.81 3.08
CA ASN A 87 1.91 -0.65 4.34
C ASN A 87 2.01 0.77 4.91
N LEU A 88 3.20 1.38 4.84
CA LEU A 88 3.39 2.77 5.27
C LEU A 88 2.49 3.73 4.47
N LYS A 89 2.45 3.56 3.14
CA LYS A 89 1.60 4.37 2.25
C LYS A 89 0.11 4.09 2.46
N ALA A 90 -0.25 2.85 2.79
CA ALA A 90 -1.60 2.47 3.20
C ALA A 90 -2.00 2.98 4.59
N LYS A 91 -1.08 3.64 5.31
CA LYS A 91 -1.22 4.09 6.71
C LYS A 91 -1.42 2.94 7.72
N ASP A 92 -1.11 1.72 7.32
CA ASP A 92 -0.94 0.60 8.23
C ASP A 92 0.48 0.67 8.80
N TYR A 93 0.64 1.58 9.75
CA TYR A 93 1.94 1.84 10.35
C TYR A 93 2.44 0.64 11.18
N GLU A 94 1.55 -0.18 11.73
CA GLU A 94 1.93 -1.36 12.52
C GLU A 94 2.62 -2.40 11.64
N SER A 95 1.97 -2.76 10.54
CA SER A 95 2.55 -3.65 9.53
C SER A 95 3.82 -3.05 8.94
N ALA A 96 3.85 -1.75 8.65
CA ALA A 96 5.05 -1.08 8.13
C ALA A 96 6.26 -1.27 9.05
N VAL A 97 6.11 -1.01 10.36
CA VAL A 97 7.17 -1.23 11.35
C VAL A 97 7.63 -2.68 11.32
N LEU A 98 6.71 -3.64 11.36
CA LEU A 98 7.04 -5.06 11.36
C LEU A 98 7.92 -5.45 10.16
N PHE A 99 7.51 -5.05 8.96
CA PHE A 99 8.21 -5.43 7.73
C PHE A 99 9.52 -4.67 7.52
N PHE A 100 9.61 -3.39 7.89
CA PHE A 100 10.89 -2.68 7.86
C PHE A 100 11.91 -3.24 8.86
N LYS A 101 11.45 -3.61 10.07
CA LYS A 101 12.29 -4.31 11.06
C LYS A 101 12.81 -5.63 10.51
N LYS A 102 11.91 -6.43 9.94
CA LYS A 102 12.26 -7.67 9.28
C LYS A 102 13.27 -7.46 8.15
N TYR A 103 13.12 -6.40 7.35
CA TYR A 103 14.04 -6.07 6.27
C TYR A 103 15.46 -5.83 6.80
N TYR A 104 15.67 -4.86 7.71
CA TYR A 104 17.03 -4.52 8.12
C TYR A 104 17.71 -5.61 8.97
N GLN A 105 16.93 -6.53 9.56
CA GLN A 105 17.41 -7.73 10.23
C GLN A 105 17.82 -8.84 9.25
N THR A 106 17.05 -9.00 8.17
CA THR A 106 17.29 -10.04 7.15
C THR A 106 18.41 -9.63 6.19
N TYR A 107 18.45 -8.35 5.81
CA TYR A 107 19.38 -7.76 4.86
C TYR A 107 20.17 -6.61 5.52
N PRO A 108 21.09 -6.89 6.45
CA PRO A 108 21.86 -5.87 7.17
C PRO A 108 22.78 -5.04 6.26
N LYS A 109 23.13 -5.57 5.08
CA LYS A 109 23.89 -4.88 4.02
C LYS A 109 23.05 -4.63 2.76
N GLY A 110 21.73 -4.76 2.87
CA GLY A 110 20.81 -4.59 1.75
C GLY A 110 20.73 -3.13 1.29
N GLN A 111 20.31 -2.95 0.04
CA GLN A 111 20.22 -1.63 -0.61
C GLN A 111 19.35 -0.64 0.17
N TYR A 112 18.30 -1.13 0.82
CA TYR A 112 17.32 -0.31 1.53
C TYR A 112 17.53 -0.31 3.05
N ASN A 113 18.70 -0.70 3.58
CA ASN A 113 18.88 -0.89 5.03
C ASN A 113 18.63 0.40 5.82
N GLU A 114 19.29 1.49 5.42
CA GLU A 114 19.16 2.79 6.08
C GLU A 114 17.74 3.33 5.94
N LEU A 115 17.16 3.20 4.75
CA LEU A 115 15.82 3.67 4.45
C LEU A 115 14.75 2.89 5.24
N ALA A 116 14.89 1.58 5.36
CA ALA A 116 14.01 0.74 6.18
C ALA A 116 14.09 1.12 7.67
N ARG A 117 15.30 1.39 8.20
CA ARG A 117 15.45 1.87 9.59
C ARG A 117 14.74 3.21 9.81
N PHE A 118 14.97 4.16 8.91
CA PHE A 118 14.31 5.46 8.94
C PHE A 118 12.78 5.31 8.88
N ASN A 119 12.26 4.57 7.90
CA ASN A 119 10.83 4.37 7.71
C ASN A 119 10.18 3.58 8.86
N SER A 120 10.90 2.66 9.51
CA SER A 120 10.45 2.02 10.75
C SER A 120 10.27 3.05 11.86
N GLY A 121 11.22 3.97 12.05
CA GLY A 121 11.11 5.04 13.05
C GLY A 121 9.99 6.02 12.72
N TYR A 122 9.87 6.41 11.45
CA TYR A 122 8.79 7.28 10.97
C TYR A 122 7.40 6.64 11.16
N SER A 123 7.27 5.34 10.90
CA SER A 123 6.03 4.61 11.13
C SER A 123 5.65 4.58 12.62
N LEU A 124 6.62 4.37 13.52
CA LEU A 124 6.39 4.46 14.98
C LEU A 124 5.93 5.86 15.41
N TYR A 125 6.57 6.90 14.87
CA TYR A 125 6.15 8.29 15.12
C TYR A 125 4.70 8.51 14.68
N LYS A 126 4.29 7.99 13.52
CA LYS A 126 2.91 8.09 13.02
C LYS A 126 1.88 7.26 13.79
N GLN A 127 2.31 6.20 14.49
CA GLN A 127 1.43 5.44 15.40
C GLN A 127 1.18 6.16 16.73
N THR A 128 2.10 7.04 17.14
CA THR A 128 1.99 7.69 18.44
C THR A 128 0.78 8.64 18.40
N PRO A 129 -0.18 8.53 19.35
CA PRO A 129 -1.30 9.44 19.42
C PRO A 129 -0.81 10.88 19.52
N ASP A 130 -1.57 11.82 18.94
CA ASP A 130 -1.23 13.23 18.88
C ASP A 130 -0.82 13.69 20.29
N LEU A 131 0.45 14.06 20.44
CA LEU A 131 1.01 14.66 21.64
C LEU A 131 0.39 16.07 21.77
N ARG A 132 -0.92 16.15 22.01
CA ARG A 132 -1.53 17.29 22.71
C ARG A 132 -1.09 17.24 24.17
N LEU A 133 0.23 17.26 24.37
CA LEU A 133 0.92 17.83 25.51
C LEU A 133 0.93 19.33 25.20
N ASP A 134 0.22 20.16 25.94
CA ASP A 134 0.77 20.68 27.19
C ASP A 134 2.31 20.71 27.17
N GLN A 135 2.85 21.57 26.30
CA GLN A 135 4.24 21.97 26.26
C GLN A 135 4.67 22.72 27.54
N SER A 136 3.84 22.74 28.59
CA SER A 136 4.17 23.30 29.91
C SER A 136 5.46 22.68 30.46
N SER A 137 5.57 21.35 30.43
CA SER A 137 6.73 20.62 30.97
C SER A 137 8.04 20.92 30.22
N THR A 138 7.99 21.12 28.89
CA THR A 138 9.17 21.50 28.10
C THR A 138 9.53 22.97 28.31
N MET A 139 8.54 23.85 28.49
CA MET A 139 8.75 25.27 28.80
C MET A 139 9.25 25.50 30.24
N GLU A 140 8.75 24.73 31.21
CA GLU A 140 9.24 24.72 32.61
C GLU A 140 10.68 24.25 32.68
N ALA A 141 11.04 23.17 31.97
CA ALA A 141 12.42 22.70 31.93
C ALA A 141 13.40 23.76 31.38
N ILE A 142 13.00 24.56 30.38
CA ILE A 142 13.84 25.65 29.86
C ILE A 142 13.99 26.80 30.87
N LYS A 143 12.96 27.07 31.68
CA LYS A 143 13.03 28.07 32.76
C LYS A 143 13.91 27.64 33.93
N GLU A 144 13.97 26.35 34.25
CA GLU A 144 14.86 25.82 35.30
C GLU A 144 16.36 25.88 34.91
N PHE A 145 16.68 26.15 33.64
CA PHE A 145 18.05 26.37 33.17
C PHE A 145 18.44 27.85 33.02
N GLN A 146 17.61 28.79 33.48
CA GLN A 146 17.90 30.24 33.53
C GLN A 146 18.13 30.71 34.97
#